data_AF-A0AA39FSQ6-F1
#
_entry.id   AF-A0AA39FSQ6-F1
#
_cell.length_a   1.000
_cell.length_b   1.000
_cell.length_c   1.000
_cell.angle_alpha   90.00
_cell.angle_beta   90.00
_cell.angle_gamma   90.00
#
_symmetry.space_group_name_H-M   'P 1'
#
loop_
_entity.id
_entity.type
_entity.pdbx_description
1 polymer ?
#
loop_
_entity_poly.entity_id
_entity_poly.type
_entity_poly.pdbx_seq_one_letter_code
_entity_poly.pdbx_strand_id
1 'polypeptide(L)'
;MAEFTNIQGHDFQKPLVDGETTLNKLSKALIETKADCKPMPGFDMDRDGTNYYRLQQDIDCDEVYPGIIIGDASTAKNKKYLIRIGITHVLNTAEGNRFGYVGTNREFYSDTNIKYLGLPLADLPSVDISKYFHTAANFIEDALSTSSGN
;
A
#
# COMPACT_ATOMS: atom_id res chain seq x y z
N MET A 1 -46.83 -18.34 16.79
CA MET A 1 -45.67 -19.00 17.43
C MET A 1 -44.82 -19.57 16.32
N ALA A 2 -43.73 -18.90 15.95
CA ALA A 2 -42.84 -19.37 14.89
C ALA A 2 -41.91 -20.45 15.48
N GLU A 3 -41.86 -21.61 14.84
CA GLU A 3 -40.92 -22.67 15.19
C GLU A 3 -39.51 -22.22 14.81
N PHE A 4 -38.66 -22.04 15.82
CA PHE A 4 -37.22 -21.87 15.61
C PHE A 4 -36.66 -23.22 15.16
N THR A 5 -36.54 -23.40 13.85
CA THR A 5 -35.72 -24.46 13.27
C THR A 5 -34.29 -24.26 13.75
N ASN A 6 -33.86 -25.17 14.62
CA ASN A 6 -32.49 -25.32 15.09
C ASN A 6 -31.60 -25.65 13.89
N ILE A 7 -31.03 -24.63 13.25
CA ILE A 7 -30.00 -24.81 12.23
C ILE A 7 -28.76 -25.29 12.98
N GLN A 8 -28.60 -26.61 13.10
CA GLN A 8 -27.33 -27.21 13.48
C GLN A 8 -26.29 -26.66 12.51
N GLY A 9 -25.37 -25.85 13.03
CA GLY A 9 -24.37 -25.14 12.26
C GLY A 9 -23.68 -26.09 11.29
N HIS A 10 -23.54 -25.65 10.04
CA HIS A 10 -22.76 -26.34 9.03
C HIS A 10 -21.47 -26.86 9.68
N ASP A 11 -21.21 -28.15 9.54
CA ASP A 11 -20.03 -28.83 10.05
C ASP A 11 -18.78 -28.22 9.38
N PHE A 12 -18.27 -27.13 9.98
CA PHE A 12 -17.11 -26.36 9.52
C PHE A 12 -15.80 -27.17 9.58
N GLN A 13 -15.86 -28.48 9.81
CA GLN A 13 -14.72 -29.39 9.70
C GLN A 13 -14.58 -29.96 8.29
N LYS A 14 -15.63 -29.91 7.46
CA LYS A 14 -15.61 -30.46 6.09
C LYS A 14 -15.47 -29.35 5.05
N PRO A 15 -14.68 -29.55 3.98
CA PRO A 15 -14.62 -28.61 2.86
C PRO A 15 -16.02 -28.34 2.32
N LEU A 16 -16.35 -27.08 2.07
CA LEU A 16 -17.61 -26.72 1.44
C LEU A 16 -17.50 -27.03 -0.06
N VAL A 17 -18.62 -27.42 -0.66
CA VAL A 17 -18.71 -27.64 -2.11
C VAL A 17 -18.47 -26.28 -2.77
N ASP A 18 -17.63 -26.24 -3.80
CA ASP A 18 -17.15 -25.03 -4.53
C ASP A 18 -15.77 -24.49 -4.11
N GLY A 19 -15.02 -25.22 -3.29
CA GLY A 19 -13.63 -24.89 -2.96
C GLY A 19 -13.48 -23.91 -1.79
N GLU A 20 -14.57 -23.60 -1.09
CA GLU A 20 -14.50 -22.77 0.11
C GLU A 20 -13.80 -23.50 1.26
N THR A 21 -13.01 -22.74 2.03
CA THR A 21 -12.13 -23.30 3.06
C THR A 21 -12.88 -23.52 4.37
N THR A 22 -12.42 -24.50 5.15
CA THR A 22 -13.02 -24.79 6.46
C THR A 22 -12.58 -23.78 7.52
N LEU A 23 -13.38 -23.55 8.57
CA LEU A 23 -12.97 -22.67 9.68
C LEU A 23 -11.63 -23.10 10.28
N ASN A 24 -11.39 -24.41 10.39
CA ASN A 24 -10.11 -24.95 10.85
C ASN A 24 -8.95 -24.64 9.89
N LYS A 25 -9.17 -24.71 8.57
CA LYS A 25 -8.14 -24.35 7.58
C LYS A 25 -7.83 -22.86 7.59
N LEU A 26 -8.85 -22.00 7.68
CA LEU A 26 -8.66 -20.56 7.79
C LEU A 26 -7.98 -20.18 9.11
N SER A 27 -8.42 -20.74 10.23
CA SER A 27 -7.83 -20.52 11.56
C SER A 27 -6.36 -20.97 11.58
N LYS A 28 -6.07 -22.14 10.98
CA LYS A 28 -4.70 -22.64 10.82
C LYS A 28 -3.87 -21.69 9.97
N ALA A 29 -4.37 -21.24 8.81
CA ALA A 29 -3.67 -20.30 7.97
C ALA A 29 -3.40 -18.95 8.68
N LEU A 30 -4.38 -18.39 9.40
CA LEU A 30 -4.18 -17.13 10.15
C LEU A 30 -3.14 -17.25 11.28
N ILE A 31 -3.04 -18.43 11.90
CA ILE A 31 -2.07 -18.68 12.98
C ILE A 31 -0.67 -19.00 12.42
N GLU A 32 -0.60 -19.78 11.33
CA GLU A 32 0.66 -20.24 10.74
C GLU A 32 1.29 -19.23 9.78
N THR A 33 0.47 -18.42 9.10
CA THR A 33 0.96 -17.38 8.19
C THR A 33 1.40 -16.19 9.01
N LYS A 34 2.69 -16.12 9.31
CA LYS A 34 3.32 -14.89 9.80
C LYS A 34 3.73 -14.06 8.59
N ALA A 35 3.22 -12.84 8.50
CA ALA A 35 3.84 -11.83 7.66
C ALA A 35 5.20 -11.49 8.29
N ASP A 36 6.26 -11.47 7.47
CA ASP A 36 7.55 -10.98 7.93
C ASP A 36 7.41 -9.49 8.28
N CYS A 37 7.60 -9.15 9.56
CA CYS A 37 7.68 -7.75 9.97
C CYS A 37 9.01 -7.17 9.48
N LYS A 38 8.99 -6.55 8.29
CA LYS A 38 10.14 -5.81 7.77
C LYS A 38 10.27 -4.46 8.49
N PRO A 39 11.49 -3.97 8.73
CA PRO A 39 11.70 -2.58 9.13
C PRO A 39 11.17 -1.64 8.04
N MET A 40 10.83 -0.40 8.43
CA MET A 40 10.43 0.60 7.44
C MET A 40 11.55 0.84 6.42
N PRO A 41 11.22 1.18 5.17
CA PRO A 41 12.22 1.57 4.19
C PRO A 41 13.15 2.67 4.72
N GLY A 42 14.47 2.45 4.59
CA GLY A 42 15.51 3.38 5.04
C GLY A 42 15.67 3.55 6.56
N PHE A 43 15.04 2.69 7.36
CA PHE A 43 15.25 2.62 8.81
C PHE A 43 16.44 1.70 9.13
N ASP A 44 17.38 2.21 9.94
CA ASP A 44 18.58 1.49 10.36
C ASP A 44 18.68 1.51 11.90
N MET A 45 18.45 0.36 12.54
CA MET A 45 18.46 0.22 14.01
C MET A 45 19.72 0.74 14.70
N ASP A 46 20.86 0.77 14.01
CA ASP A 46 22.14 1.21 14.58
C ASP A 46 22.34 2.73 14.47
N ARG A 47 21.65 3.38 13.52
CA ARG A 47 21.75 4.82 13.23
C ARG A 47 20.55 5.62 13.72
N ASP A 48 19.39 4.98 13.70
CA ASP A 48 18.09 5.54 13.99
C ASP A 48 17.65 5.10 15.38
N GLY A 49 17.69 6.01 16.36
CA GLY A 49 17.40 5.70 17.77
C GLY A 49 16.04 5.00 17.97
N THR A 50 15.95 4.09 18.94
CA THR A 50 14.84 3.12 19.17
C THR A 50 13.43 3.67 19.41
N ASN A 51 13.19 4.97 19.27
CA ASN A 51 11.87 5.57 19.46
C ASN A 51 11.03 5.49 18.19
N TYR A 52 10.33 4.37 17.99
CA TYR A 52 9.11 4.23 17.17
C TYR A 52 8.92 5.23 16.00
N TYR A 53 9.73 5.09 14.94
CA TYR A 53 9.67 5.99 13.79
C TYR A 53 8.29 6.07 13.12
N ARG A 54 7.52 4.96 13.08
CA ARG A 54 6.14 4.94 12.56
C ARG A 54 5.23 5.92 13.31
N LEU A 55 5.31 5.93 14.64
CA LEU A 55 4.44 6.77 15.49
C LEU A 55 4.86 8.24 15.52
N GLN A 56 6.14 8.53 15.36
CA GLN A 56 6.65 9.90 15.47
C GLN A 56 6.55 10.71 14.18
N GLN A 57 6.64 10.06 13.01
CA GLN A 57 6.62 10.75 11.72
C GLN A 57 5.33 10.56 10.94
N ASP A 58 4.35 9.83 11.50
CA ASP A 58 3.10 9.48 10.82
C ASP A 58 3.38 8.87 9.43
N ILE A 59 4.37 7.97 9.37
CA ILE A 59 4.79 7.29 8.14
C ILE A 59 4.23 5.88 8.18
N ASP A 60 3.52 5.51 7.13
CA ASP A 60 3.07 4.15 6.89
C ASP A 60 3.32 3.75 5.44
N CYS A 61 4.31 2.89 5.24
CA CYS A 61 4.68 2.35 3.94
C CYS A 61 5.47 1.05 4.04
N ASP A 62 5.42 0.27 2.96
CA ASP A 62 6.15 -0.99 2.80
C ASP A 62 6.74 -1.12 1.40
N GLU A 63 7.92 -1.74 1.31
CA GLU A 63 8.51 -2.15 0.03
C GLU A 63 7.89 -3.48 -0.43
N VAL A 64 7.11 -3.42 -1.50
CA VAL A 64 6.33 -4.54 -2.03
C VAL A 64 7.05 -5.26 -3.18
N TYR A 65 8.00 -4.58 -3.80
CA TYR A 65 8.88 -5.10 -4.85
C TYR A 65 10.19 -4.29 -4.82
N PRO A 66 11.35 -4.83 -5.21
CA PRO A 66 12.59 -4.08 -5.24
C PRO A 66 12.45 -2.72 -5.96
N GLY A 67 12.61 -1.62 -5.22
CA GLY A 67 12.46 -0.26 -5.75
C GLY A 67 11.01 0.24 -5.90
N ILE A 68 10.01 -0.52 -5.42
CA ILE A 68 8.60 -0.11 -5.38
C ILE A 68 8.11 -0.12 -3.93
N ILE A 69 7.73 1.06 -3.48
CA ILE A 69 7.17 1.30 -2.14
C ILE A 69 5.73 1.73 -2.28
N ILE A 70 4.83 1.10 -1.52
CA ILE A 70 3.44 1.54 -1.36
C ILE A 70 3.36 2.23 0.00
N GLY A 71 2.82 3.45 0.01
CA GLY A 71 2.66 4.24 1.22
C GLY A 71 1.40 5.06 1.20
N ASP A 72 1.09 5.61 2.37
CA ASP A 72 -0.10 6.41 2.60
C ASP A 72 0.07 7.90 2.24
N ALA A 73 -0.98 8.69 2.51
CA ALA A 73 -1.00 10.12 2.25
C ALA A 73 0.04 10.90 3.08
N SER A 74 0.26 10.50 4.33
CA SER A 74 1.22 11.17 5.21
C SER A 74 2.66 10.91 4.75
N THR A 75 2.96 9.67 4.33
CA THR A 75 4.24 9.31 3.71
C THR A 75 4.51 10.12 2.44
N ALA A 76 3.52 10.24 1.54
CA ALA A 76 3.66 10.99 0.31
C ALA A 76 3.98 12.49 0.55
N LYS A 77 3.43 13.08 1.62
CA LYS A 77 3.68 14.49 1.98
C LYS A 77 5.03 14.71 2.65
N ASN A 78 5.68 13.67 3.18
CA ASN A 78 6.97 13.79 3.86
C ASN A 78 8.14 13.77 2.87
N LYS A 79 8.35 14.87 2.14
CA LYS A 79 9.44 15.02 1.16
C LYS A 79 10.83 14.70 1.73
N LYS A 80 11.09 15.04 2.99
CA LYS A 80 12.37 14.75 3.66
C LYS A 80 12.62 13.26 3.77
N TYR A 81 11.60 12.50 4.17
CA TYR A 81 11.67 11.05 4.25
C TYR A 81 11.85 10.42 2.87
N LEU A 82 11.04 10.82 1.87
CA LEU A 82 11.15 10.32 0.50
C LEU A 82 12.57 10.51 -0.08
N ILE A 83 13.15 11.70 0.08
CA ILE A 83 14.53 11.98 -0.35
C ILE A 83 15.54 11.11 0.40
N ARG A 84 15.38 10.98 1.73
CA ARG A 84 16.29 10.21 2.58
C ARG A 84 16.36 8.75 2.16
N ILE A 85 15.24 8.16 1.75
CA ILE A 85 15.18 6.76 1.30
C ILE A 85 15.47 6.59 -0.20
N GLY A 86 15.80 7.68 -0.91
CA GLY A 86 16.18 7.64 -2.31
C GLY A 86 15.01 7.55 -3.31
N ILE A 87 13.80 7.95 -2.93
CA ILE A 87 12.68 8.02 -3.88
C ILE A 87 12.96 9.05 -4.97
N THR A 88 12.81 8.62 -6.22
CA THR A 88 12.99 9.45 -7.42
C THR A 88 11.68 9.74 -8.15
N HIS A 89 10.65 8.91 -7.94
CA HIS A 89 9.36 9.01 -8.63
C HIS A 89 8.22 8.81 -7.62
N VAL A 90 7.18 9.65 -7.71
CA VAL A 90 5.95 9.51 -6.94
C VAL A 90 4.76 9.39 -7.90
N LEU A 91 4.05 8.28 -7.80
CA LEU A 91 2.76 8.04 -8.46
C LEU A 91 1.65 8.21 -7.41
N ASN A 92 0.94 9.33 -7.44
CA ASN A 92 -0.22 9.55 -6.60
C ASN A 92 -1.47 9.04 -7.31
N THR A 93 -2.04 7.93 -6.85
CA THR A 93 -3.25 7.33 -7.43
C THR A 93 -4.55 7.98 -6.94
N ALA A 94 -4.50 9.02 -6.10
CA ALA A 94 -5.66 9.70 -5.55
C ALA A 94 -5.45 11.23 -5.57
N GLU A 95 -4.90 11.79 -6.64
CA GLU A 95 -4.62 13.24 -6.71
C GLU A 95 -5.90 14.08 -6.63
N GLY A 96 -5.93 15.01 -5.67
CA GLY A 96 -7.02 15.98 -5.57
C GLY A 96 -7.13 16.61 -4.17
N ASN A 97 -8.01 17.61 -4.06
CA ASN A 97 -8.18 18.39 -2.82
C ASN A 97 -9.49 18.06 -2.08
N ARG A 98 -10.25 17.07 -2.56
CA ARG A 98 -11.53 16.66 -1.95
C ARG A 98 -11.29 15.60 -0.87
N PHE A 99 -12.30 15.37 -0.04
CA PHE A 99 -12.28 14.26 0.90
C PHE A 99 -12.04 12.93 0.16
N GLY A 100 -11.15 12.09 0.69
CA GLY A 100 -10.73 10.84 0.05
C GLY A 100 -9.61 10.98 -0.98
N TYR A 101 -9.10 12.19 -1.23
CA TYR A 101 -7.97 12.45 -2.13
C TYR A 101 -6.72 12.90 -1.35
N VAL A 102 -5.56 12.74 -1.98
CA VAL A 102 -4.26 13.16 -1.50
C VAL A 102 -3.89 14.48 -2.19
N GLY A 103 -3.94 15.55 -1.41
CA GLY A 103 -3.63 16.92 -1.83
C GLY A 103 -2.14 17.17 -2.05
N THR A 104 -1.52 16.41 -2.94
CA THR A 104 -0.21 16.67 -3.53
C THR A 104 -0.37 16.79 -5.05
N ASN A 105 0.57 17.48 -5.68
CA ASN A 105 0.60 17.68 -7.13
C ASN A 105 2.05 17.88 -7.58
N ARG A 106 2.26 18.15 -8.87
CA ARG A 106 3.61 18.39 -9.41
C ARG A 106 4.31 19.57 -8.72
N GLU A 107 3.59 20.65 -8.46
CA GLU A 107 4.12 21.85 -7.80
C GLU A 107 4.55 21.57 -6.36
N PHE A 108 3.87 20.65 -5.65
CA PHE A 108 4.24 20.26 -4.30
C PHE A 108 5.67 19.68 -4.23
N TYR A 109 6.13 19.02 -5.29
CA TYR A 109 7.48 18.40 -5.36
C TYR A 109 8.49 19.23 -6.18
N SER A 110 8.15 20.44 -6.63
CA SER A 110 8.99 21.22 -7.56
C SER A 110 10.35 21.66 -7.00
N ASP A 111 10.49 21.67 -5.67
CA ASP A 111 11.71 21.95 -4.93
C ASP A 111 12.61 20.70 -4.75
N THR A 112 12.24 19.58 -5.39
CA THR A 112 12.95 18.30 -5.32
C THR A 112 13.25 17.76 -6.71
N ASN A 113 14.09 16.72 -6.79
CA ASN A 113 14.33 15.98 -8.03
C ASN A 113 13.31 14.84 -8.25
N ILE A 114 12.21 14.80 -7.48
CA ILE A 114 11.20 13.75 -7.58
C ILE A 114 10.33 14.03 -8.81
N LYS A 115 10.30 13.10 -9.77
CA LYS A 115 9.31 13.13 -10.84
C LYS A 115 7.95 12.72 -10.30
N TYR A 116 6.91 13.41 -10.74
CA TYR A 116 5.57 13.22 -10.20
C TYR A 116 4.54 12.93 -11.30
N LEU A 117 3.71 11.92 -11.05
CA LEU A 117 2.50 11.59 -11.81
C LEU A 117 1.32 11.50 -10.84
N GLY A 118 0.30 12.35 -11.06
CA GLY A 118 -0.95 12.34 -10.32
C GLY A 118 -2.08 11.79 -11.16
N LEU A 119 -2.86 10.85 -10.61
CA LEU A 119 -4.07 10.32 -11.19
C LEU A 119 -5.26 10.73 -10.30
N PRO A 120 -6.26 11.46 -10.82
CA PRO A 120 -7.39 11.92 -10.03
C PRO A 120 -8.44 10.81 -9.89
N LEU A 121 -8.12 9.74 -9.16
CA LEU A 121 -9.04 8.61 -8.93
C LEU A 121 -9.75 8.77 -7.58
N ALA A 122 -11.07 8.60 -7.60
CA ALA A 122 -11.81 8.33 -6.37
C ALA A 122 -11.77 6.84 -6.06
N ASP A 123 -11.70 6.48 -4.78
CA ASP A 123 -11.90 5.10 -4.33
C ASP A 123 -13.39 4.73 -4.37
N LEU A 124 -13.88 4.50 -5.59
CA LEU A 124 -15.27 4.11 -5.86
C LEU A 124 -15.29 3.01 -6.93
N PRO A 125 -16.17 1.99 -6.78
CA PRO A 125 -16.25 0.88 -7.73
C PRO A 125 -16.73 1.31 -9.14
N SER A 126 -17.33 2.49 -9.26
CA SER A 126 -17.76 3.06 -10.55
C SER A 126 -16.63 3.74 -11.33
N VAL A 127 -15.45 3.94 -10.71
CA VAL A 127 -14.30 4.57 -11.38
C VAL A 127 -13.57 3.52 -12.19
N ASP A 128 -13.62 3.66 -13.51
CA ASP A 128 -12.80 2.86 -14.41
C ASP A 128 -11.33 3.30 -14.32
N ILE A 129 -10.54 2.51 -13.58
CA ILE A 129 -9.09 2.71 -13.43
C ILE A 129 -8.28 2.11 -14.59
N SER A 130 -8.88 1.23 -15.41
CA SER A 130 -8.17 0.49 -16.45
C SER A 130 -7.54 1.40 -17.50
N LYS A 131 -8.19 2.54 -17.76
CA LYS A 131 -7.68 3.60 -18.65
C LYS A 131 -6.33 4.20 -18.24
N TYR A 132 -5.89 3.99 -16.99
CA TYR A 132 -4.60 4.47 -16.49
C TYR A 132 -3.53 3.39 -16.39
N PHE A 133 -3.85 2.12 -16.63
CA PHE A 133 -2.90 1.02 -16.42
C PHE A 133 -1.62 1.19 -17.26
N HIS A 134 -1.74 1.51 -18.55
CA HIS A 134 -0.57 1.74 -19.39
C HIS A 134 0.23 2.98 -18.94
N THR A 135 -0.45 4.08 -18.61
CA THR A 135 0.20 5.31 -18.14
C THR A 135 0.98 5.08 -16.84
N ALA A 136 0.36 4.40 -15.88
CA ALA A 136 0.98 4.05 -14.60
C ALA A 136 2.13 3.07 -14.78
N ALA A 137 1.95 2.01 -15.58
CA ALA A 137 2.97 1.01 -15.84
C ALA A 137 4.21 1.62 -16.51
N ASN A 138 4.03 2.46 -17.54
CA ASN A 138 5.15 3.14 -18.19
C ASN A 138 5.91 4.07 -17.24
N PHE A 139 5.20 4.74 -16.32
CA PHE A 139 5.83 5.60 -15.32
C PHE A 139 6.63 4.79 -14.29
N ILE A 140 6.12 3.63 -13.87
CA ILE A 140 6.84 2.70 -12.98
C ILE A 140 8.08 2.14 -13.71
N GLU A 141 7.97 1.79 -15.00
CA GLU A 141 9.09 1.31 -15.81
C GLU A 141 10.20 2.36 -15.98
N ASP A 142 9.85 3.63 -16.23
CA ASP A 142 10.81 4.75 -16.25
C ASP A 142 11.53 4.91 -14.91
N ALA A 143 10.79 4.76 -13.80
CA ALA A 143 11.36 4.85 -12.46
C ALA A 143 12.40 3.73 -12.18
N LEU A 144 12.06 2.49 -12.52
CA LEU A 144 12.92 1.34 -12.28
C LEU A 144 14.15 1.33 -13.19
N SER A 145 14.00 1.74 -14.45
CA SER A 145 15.12 1.85 -15.39
C SER A 145 16.11 2.96 -14.97
N THR A 146 15.63 4.07 -14.43
CA THR A 146 16.47 5.16 -13.91
C THR A 146 17.31 4.72 -12.69
N SER A 147 16.78 3.79 -11.87
CA SER A 147 17.48 3.29 -10.67
C SER A 147 18.61 2.29 -10.96
N SER A 148 18.59 1.64 -12.13
CA SER A 148 19.54 0.59 -12.51
C SER A 148 20.88 1.12 -13.08
N GLY A 149 21.08 2.45 -13.06
CA GLY A 149 22.20 3.14 -13.70
C GLY A 149 23.31 3.65 -12.76
N ASN A 150 23.36 3.19 -11.51
CA ASN A 150 24.36 3.61 -10.52
C ASN A 150 25.28 2.47 -10.09
#